data_AF-A0A4V1D4B2-F1
#
_entry.id   AF-A0A4V1D4B2-F1
#
_cell.length_a   1.000
_cell.length_b   1.000
_cell.length_c   1.000
_cell.angle_alpha   90.00
_cell.angle_beta   90.00
_cell.angle_gamma   90.00
#
_symmetry.space_group_name_H-M   'P 1'
#
loop_
_entity.id
_entity.type
_entity.pdbx_description
1 polymer ?
#
loop_
_entity_poly.entity_id
_entity_poly.type
_entity_poly.pdbx_seq_one_letter_code
_entity_poly.pdbx_strand_id
1 'polypeptide(L)'
;MKNMKEEVKEIEVGAAEGDLRLWRVKEAQRQGELRYECVRKAFEAYRNRALNLVGWNVALMTALAAILKGSSMSFLAYFCVFLFIISIVGGLAILLPAKINLSGDEIDYVMDEDNYETELEIREALAIRLKCNEEKAEKILWRLEKLMRISYATFSLAAVISAFYILGN
;
A
#
# COMPACT_ATOMS: atom_id res chain seq x y z
N MET A 1 50.00 36.43 27.39
CA MET A 1 48.74 36.09 26.68
C MET A 1 48.62 34.57 26.63
N LYS A 2 47.89 33.98 27.59
CA LYS A 2 47.60 32.54 27.62
C LYS A 2 46.38 32.32 26.70
N ASN A 3 46.60 31.75 25.52
CA ASN A 3 45.50 31.29 24.67
C ASN A 3 44.88 30.08 25.35
N MET A 4 43.75 30.34 26.00
CA MET A 4 42.86 29.36 26.59
C MET A 4 42.23 28.59 25.41
N LYS A 5 42.76 27.40 25.11
CA LYS A 5 42.07 26.45 24.25
C LYS A 5 40.83 26.03 25.03
N GLU A 6 39.67 26.54 24.64
CA GLU A 6 38.40 25.96 25.05
C GLU A 6 38.40 24.50 24.60
N GLU A 7 38.46 23.59 25.57
CA GLU A 7 38.08 22.20 25.34
C GLU A 7 36.62 22.22 24.92
N VAL A 8 36.37 21.99 23.64
CA VAL A 8 35.04 21.67 23.13
C VAL A 8 34.62 20.40 23.84
N LYS A 9 33.79 20.53 24.89
CA LYS A 9 33.09 19.39 25.47
C LYS A 9 32.26 18.79 24.35
N GLU A 10 32.62 17.59 23.91
CA GLU A 10 31.70 16.74 23.16
C GLU A 10 30.43 16.63 24.00
N ILE A 11 29.35 17.20 23.48
CA ILE A 11 28.05 17.07 24.09
C ILE A 11 27.66 15.62 23.78
N GLU A 12 27.72 14.73 24.77
CA GLU A 12 27.06 13.42 24.69
C GLU A 12 25.55 13.68 24.55
N VAL A 13 25.07 13.74 23.30
CA VAL A 13 23.65 13.88 23.00
C VAL A 13 23.06 12.48 22.81
N GLY A 14 22.49 11.91 23.88
CA GLY A 14 21.75 10.64 23.79
C GLY A 14 21.76 9.82 25.08
N ALA A 15 20.87 8.85 25.18
CA ALA A 15 20.90 7.85 26.25
C ALA A 15 21.99 6.79 25.97
N ALA A 16 22.84 6.51 26.96
CA ALA A 16 23.85 5.43 26.94
C ALA A 16 23.45 4.31 27.94
N GLU A 17 23.90 3.09 27.66
CA GLU A 17 23.68 1.76 28.31
C GLU A 17 22.61 1.64 29.42
N GLY A 18 22.64 2.46 30.48
CA GLY A 18 21.69 2.42 31.61
C GLY A 18 20.31 3.02 31.33
N ASP A 19 20.20 4.06 30.51
CA ASP A 19 18.92 4.75 30.20
C ASP A 19 18.26 4.26 28.90
N LEU A 20 18.99 3.43 28.14
CA LEU A 20 18.57 2.90 26.84
C LEU A 20 17.31 2.05 26.93
N ARG A 21 17.07 1.34 28.04
CA ARG A 21 15.87 0.51 28.22
C ARG A 21 14.59 1.34 28.19
N LEU A 22 14.54 2.45 28.94
CA LEU A 22 13.35 3.32 28.97
C LEU A 22 13.16 4.00 27.61
N TRP A 23 14.26 4.38 26.98
CA TRP A 23 14.24 4.95 25.64
C TRP A 23 13.70 3.96 24.60
N ARG A 24 14.21 2.72 24.57
CA ARG A 24 13.76 1.64 23.67
C ARG A 24 12.27 1.37 23.84
N VAL A 25 11.77 1.32 25.07
CA VAL A 25 10.32 1.13 25.33
C VAL A 25 9.50 2.29 24.76
N LYS A 26 9.92 3.53 24.96
CA LYS A 26 9.22 4.71 24.41
C LYS A 26 9.25 4.72 22.89
N GLU A 27 10.40 4.41 22.30
CA GLU A 27 10.57 4.36 20.85
C GLU A 27 9.78 3.21 20.24
N ALA A 28 9.78 2.03 20.87
CA ALA A 28 9.00 0.88 20.43
C ALA A 28 7.49 1.18 20.49
N GLN A 29 7.02 1.86 21.55
CA GLN A 29 5.64 2.34 21.60
C GLN A 29 5.35 3.30 20.44
N ARG A 30 6.22 4.28 20.19
CA ARG A 30 6.07 5.26 19.10
C ARG A 30 6.01 4.57 17.73
N GLN A 31 6.87 3.59 17.48
CA GLN A 31 6.88 2.80 16.24
C GLN A 31 5.62 1.94 16.11
N GLY A 32 5.15 1.36 17.22
CA GLY A 32 3.89 0.62 17.28
C GLY A 32 2.67 1.48 16.95
N GLU A 33 2.59 2.70 17.49
CA GLU A 33 1.53 3.67 17.18
C GLU A 33 1.55 4.07 15.70
N LEU A 34 2.73 4.38 15.15
CA LEU A 34 2.90 4.68 13.72
C LEU A 34 2.45 3.52 12.83
N ARG A 35 2.83 2.29 13.19
CA ARG A 35 2.43 1.09 12.46
C ARG A 35 0.93 0.86 12.53
N TYR A 36 0.32 1.03 13.70
CA TYR A 36 -1.13 0.92 13.86
C TYR A 36 -1.88 1.94 13.00
N GLU A 37 -1.44 3.21 13.00
CA GLU A 37 -2.04 4.23 12.15
C GLU A 37 -1.90 3.93 10.66
N CYS A 38 -0.72 3.43 10.25
CA CYS A 38 -0.46 3.04 8.88
C CYS A 38 -1.37 1.88 8.45
N VAL A 39 -1.49 0.84 9.29
CA VAL A 39 -2.40 -0.30 9.05
C VAL A 39 -3.84 0.17 8.93
N ARG A 40 -4.28 1.05 9.84
CA ARG A 40 -5.65 1.60 9.81
C ARG A 40 -5.93 2.34 8.50
N LYS A 41 -5.03 3.23 8.08
CA LYS A 41 -5.15 3.97 6.81
C LYS A 41 -5.13 3.03 5.60
N ALA A 42 -4.25 2.04 5.60
CA ALA A 42 -4.19 1.03 4.55
C ALA A 42 -5.49 0.23 4.47
N PHE A 43 -6.03 -0.21 5.62
CA PHE A 43 -7.30 -0.92 5.70
C PHE A 43 -8.47 -0.09 5.17
N GLU A 44 -8.57 1.19 5.54
CA GLU A 44 -9.58 2.10 5.00
C GLU A 44 -9.45 2.27 3.49
N ALA A 45 -8.23 2.41 2.97
CA ALA A 45 -8.00 2.49 1.53
C ALA A 45 -8.41 1.19 0.80
N TYR A 46 -8.08 0.02 1.36
CA TYR A 46 -8.51 -1.26 0.83
C TYR A 46 -10.03 -1.43 0.85
N ARG A 47 -10.68 -1.06 1.95
CA ARG A 47 -12.15 -1.07 2.08
C ARG A 47 -12.80 -0.18 1.03
N ASN A 48 -12.28 1.02 0.81
CA ASN A 48 -12.82 1.94 -0.20
C ASN A 48 -12.63 1.39 -1.63
N ARG A 49 -11.48 0.78 -1.93
CA ARG A 49 -11.25 0.11 -3.22
C ARG A 49 -12.19 -1.07 -3.43
N ALA A 50 -12.40 -1.90 -2.40
CA ALA A 50 -13.33 -3.03 -2.45
C ALA A 50 -14.77 -2.56 -2.68
N LEU A 51 -15.23 -1.53 -1.97
CA LEU A 51 -16.56 -0.96 -2.18
C LEU A 51 -16.75 -0.40 -3.60
N ASN A 52 -15.74 0.29 -4.13
CA ASN A 52 -15.76 0.76 -5.51
C ASN A 52 -15.84 -0.39 -6.52
N LEU A 53 -15.03 -1.45 -6.34
CA LEU A 53 -15.07 -2.65 -7.19
C LEU A 53 -16.44 -3.34 -7.15
N VAL A 54 -17.06 -3.44 -5.97
CA VAL A 54 -18.41 -4.00 -5.82
C VAL A 54 -19.42 -3.16 -6.60
N GLY A 55 -19.38 -1.82 -6.49
CA GLY A 55 -20.26 -0.94 -7.25
C GLY A 55 -20.13 -1.12 -8.77
N TRP A 56 -18.90 -1.21 -9.27
CA TRP A 56 -18.64 -1.43 -10.69
C TRP A 56 -19.07 -2.83 -11.17
N ASN A 57 -18.88 -3.87 -10.36
CA ASN A 57 -19.33 -5.22 -10.68
C ASN A 57 -20.86 -5.32 -10.78
N VAL A 58 -21.59 -4.64 -9.90
CA VAL A 58 -23.06 -4.58 -9.98
C VAL A 58 -23.50 -3.92 -11.30
N ALA A 59 -22.90 -2.78 -11.67
CA ALA A 59 -23.19 -2.12 -12.94
C ALA A 59 -22.91 -3.03 -14.15
N LEU A 60 -21.78 -3.75 -14.15
CA LEU A 60 -21.46 -4.70 -15.23
C LEU A 60 -22.45 -5.85 -15.32
N MET A 61 -22.83 -6.45 -14.19
CA MET A 61 -23.79 -7.56 -14.17
C MET A 61 -25.14 -7.12 -14.76
N THR A 62 -25.57 -5.89 -14.49
CA THR A 62 -26.79 -5.34 -15.10
C THR A 62 -26.66 -5.12 -16.61
N ALA A 63 -25.51 -4.61 -17.08
CA ALA A 63 -25.25 -4.44 -18.51
C ALA A 63 -25.15 -5.78 -19.24
N LEU A 64 -24.49 -6.78 -18.63
CA LEU A 64 -24.38 -8.13 -19.18
C LEU A 64 -25.76 -8.80 -19.29
N ALA A 65 -26.60 -8.67 -18.26
CA ALA A 65 -27.97 -9.18 -18.29
C ALA A 65 -28.81 -8.54 -19.42
N ALA A 66 -28.60 -7.25 -19.70
CA ALA A 66 -29.25 -6.57 -20.82
C ALA A 66 -28.78 -7.13 -22.18
N ILE A 67 -27.47 -7.37 -22.36
CA ILE A 67 -26.91 -7.95 -23.59
C ILE A 67 -27.41 -9.37 -23.80
N LEU A 68 -27.42 -10.20 -22.76
CA LEU A 68 -27.86 -11.61 -22.83
C LEU A 68 -29.35 -11.76 -23.16
N LYS A 69 -30.17 -10.73 -22.90
CA LYS A 69 -31.59 -10.71 -23.26
C LYS A 69 -31.82 -10.44 -24.75
N GLY A 70 -30.83 -9.91 -25.47
CA GLY A 70 -30.89 -9.72 -26.93
C GLY A 70 -30.77 -11.06 -27.66
N SER A 71 -31.71 -11.37 -28.57
CA SER A 71 -31.87 -12.72 -29.15
C SER A 71 -30.75 -13.21 -30.09
N SER A 72 -29.72 -12.40 -30.34
CA SER A 72 -28.61 -12.71 -31.24
C SER A 72 -27.27 -12.47 -30.55
N MET A 73 -26.60 -13.54 -30.12
CA MET A 73 -25.24 -13.46 -29.60
C MET A 73 -24.23 -13.22 -30.74
N SER A 74 -24.02 -11.95 -31.06
CA SER A 74 -23.00 -11.50 -32.00
C SER A 74 -21.58 -11.59 -31.40
N PHE A 75 -20.56 -11.56 -32.27
CA PHE A 75 -19.13 -11.51 -31.87
C PHE A 75 -18.84 -10.42 -30.81
N LEU A 76 -19.52 -9.28 -30.88
CA LEU A 76 -19.42 -8.18 -29.92
C LEU A 76 -19.81 -8.60 -28.49
N ALA A 77 -20.83 -9.44 -28.33
CA ALA A 77 -21.26 -9.93 -27.02
C ALA A 77 -20.17 -10.80 -26.36
N TYR A 78 -19.52 -11.68 -27.11
CA TYR A 78 -18.38 -12.49 -26.62
C TYR A 78 -17.19 -11.61 -26.24
N PHE A 79 -16.90 -10.56 -27.01
CA PHE A 79 -15.83 -9.63 -26.70
C PHE A 79 -16.09 -8.85 -25.40
N CYS A 80 -17.33 -8.42 -25.15
CA CYS A 80 -17.72 -7.78 -23.88
C CYS A 80 -17.56 -8.72 -22.67
N VAL A 81 -17.96 -9.99 -22.80
CA VAL A 81 -17.76 -11.01 -21.75
C VAL A 81 -16.27 -11.24 -21.47
N PHE A 82 -15.43 -11.27 -22.51
CA PHE A 82 -13.99 -11.43 -22.34
C PHE A 82 -13.36 -10.24 -21.59
N LEU A 83 -13.72 -9.00 -21.95
CA LEU A 83 -13.27 -7.81 -21.22
C LEU A 83 -13.76 -7.81 -19.76
N PHE A 84 -14.95 -8.34 -19.50
CA PHE A 84 -15.49 -8.49 -18.15
C PHE A 84 -14.64 -9.44 -17.28
N ILE A 85 -14.26 -10.59 -17.83
CA ILE A 85 -13.38 -11.55 -17.12
C ILE A 85 -12.04 -10.89 -16.79
N ILE A 86 -11.43 -10.15 -17.73
CA ILE A 86 -10.17 -9.42 -17.49
C ILE A 86 -10.34 -8.39 -16.36
N SER A 87 -11.46 -7.66 -16.34
CA SER A 87 -11.74 -6.66 -15.30
C SER A 87 -11.90 -7.31 -13.92
N ILE A 88 -12.59 -8.45 -13.81
CA ILE A 88 -12.71 -9.19 -12.55
C ILE A 88 -11.36 -9.71 -12.08
N VAL A 89 -10.59 -10.34 -12.96
CA VAL A 89 -9.27 -10.88 -12.61
C VAL A 89 -8.32 -9.75 -12.17
N GLY A 90 -8.35 -8.61 -12.88
CA GLY A 90 -7.61 -7.41 -12.48
C GLY A 90 -8.05 -6.85 -11.13
N GLY A 91 -9.37 -6.77 -10.88
CA GLY A 91 -9.96 -6.37 -9.61
C GLY A 91 -9.56 -7.28 -8.45
N LEU A 92 -9.61 -8.59 -8.64
CA LEU A 92 -9.20 -9.59 -7.64
C LEU A 92 -7.70 -9.51 -7.36
N ALA A 93 -6.87 -9.28 -8.39
CA ALA A 93 -5.43 -9.09 -8.21
C ALA A 93 -5.09 -7.85 -7.36
N ILE A 94 -5.93 -6.80 -7.39
CA ILE A 94 -5.79 -5.61 -6.53
C ILE A 94 -6.20 -5.91 -5.09
N LEU A 95 -7.15 -6.81 -4.88
CA LEU A 95 -7.63 -7.23 -3.55
C LEU A 95 -6.68 -8.19 -2.84
N LEU A 96 -5.75 -8.84 -3.58
CA LEU A 96 -4.74 -9.66 -2.94
C LEU A 96 -3.90 -8.78 -2.01
N PRO A 97 -3.70 -9.20 -0.74
CA PRO A 97 -2.87 -8.46 0.19
C PRO A 97 -1.43 -8.55 -0.32
N ALA A 98 -1.02 -7.54 -1.08
CA ALA A 98 0.38 -7.30 -1.30
C ALA A 98 0.99 -7.06 0.08
N LYS A 99 2.11 -7.71 0.39
CA LYS A 99 2.91 -7.39 1.57
C LYS A 99 3.46 -5.98 1.40
N ILE A 100 2.63 -4.98 1.67
CA ILE A 100 3.01 -3.58 1.68
C ILE A 100 3.73 -3.40 3.01
N ASN A 101 5.02 -3.05 2.93
CA ASN A 101 5.75 -2.63 4.11
C ASN A 101 5.08 -1.37 4.64
N LEU A 102 4.62 -1.45 5.89
CA LEU A 102 3.94 -0.37 6.58
C LEU A 102 4.99 0.54 7.22
N SER A 103 4.68 1.82 7.36
CA SER A 103 5.48 2.74 8.15
C SER A 103 5.49 2.25 9.61
N GLY A 104 6.66 2.25 10.24
CA GLY A 104 6.85 1.73 11.59
C GLY A 104 7.51 0.36 11.60
N ASP A 105 8.47 0.17 12.51
CA ASP A 105 9.19 -1.10 12.65
C ASP A 105 8.44 -2.09 13.57
N GLU A 106 8.95 -3.32 13.67
CA GLU A 106 8.48 -4.31 14.63
C GLU A 106 8.93 -3.92 16.03
N ILE A 107 7.99 -3.97 16.99
CA ILE A 107 8.26 -3.65 18.40
C ILE A 107 9.37 -4.57 18.93
N ASP A 108 9.31 -5.86 18.59
CA ASP A 108 10.30 -6.86 18.97
C ASP A 108 11.69 -6.49 18.45
N TYR A 109 11.78 -5.95 17.22
CA TYR A 109 13.05 -5.49 16.65
C TYR A 109 13.67 -4.34 17.45
N VAL A 110 12.86 -3.33 17.83
CA VAL A 110 13.34 -2.19 18.63
C VAL A 110 13.71 -2.59 20.06
N MET A 111 13.08 -3.64 20.59
CA MET A 111 13.26 -4.10 21.98
C MET A 111 14.40 -5.12 22.15
N ASP A 112 14.61 -6.02 21.18
CA ASP A 112 15.56 -7.13 21.26
C ASP A 112 16.98 -6.79 20.78
N GLU A 113 17.22 -5.57 20.29
CA GLU A 113 18.53 -5.17 19.80
C GLU A 113 19.49 -4.79 20.94
N ASP A 114 20.06 -5.80 21.58
CA ASP A 114 21.17 -5.65 22.53
C ASP A 114 22.51 -5.31 21.86
N ASN A 115 22.57 -5.32 20.53
CA ASN A 115 23.80 -5.08 19.76
C ASN A 115 24.17 -3.59 19.58
N TYR A 116 23.35 -2.66 20.06
CA TYR A 116 23.59 -1.22 19.91
C TYR A 116 23.90 -0.57 21.25
N GLU A 117 25.03 0.13 21.30
CA GLU A 117 25.56 0.77 22.50
C GLU A 117 24.97 2.16 22.71
N THR A 118 24.48 2.80 21.64
CA THR A 118 23.97 4.17 21.66
C THR A 118 22.60 4.33 21.01
N GLU A 119 21.83 5.33 21.48
CA GLU A 119 20.58 5.77 20.85
C GLU A 119 20.76 6.13 19.36
N LEU A 120 21.91 6.70 19.00
CA LEU A 120 22.20 7.13 17.63
C LEU A 120 22.27 5.93 16.68
N GLU A 121 22.99 4.88 17.06
CA GLU A 121 23.13 3.67 16.26
C GLU A 121 21.77 3.01 15.98
N ILE A 122 20.90 2.94 16.99
CA ILE A 122 19.54 2.39 16.82
C ILE A 122 18.75 3.26 15.83
N ARG A 123 18.83 4.58 15.95
CA ARG A 123 18.14 5.49 15.02
C ARG A 123 18.66 5.39 13.59
N GLU A 124 19.96 5.26 13.41
CA GLU A 124 20.57 5.07 12.09
C GLU A 124 20.14 3.74 11.46
N ALA A 125 20.13 2.66 12.24
CA ALA A 125 19.66 1.35 11.79
C ALA A 125 18.17 1.39 11.37
N LEU A 126 17.32 2.01 12.19
CA LEU A 126 15.90 2.21 11.89
C LEU A 126 15.70 3.07 10.63
N ALA A 127 16.49 4.14 10.45
CA ALA A 127 16.43 5.00 9.29
C ALA A 127 16.81 4.25 8.00
N ILE A 128 17.86 3.42 8.03
CA ILE A 128 18.28 2.60 6.89
C ILE A 128 17.19 1.58 6.52
N ARG A 129 16.60 0.90 7.51
CA ARG A 129 15.50 -0.06 7.27
C ARG A 129 14.27 0.63 6.71
N LEU A 130 13.90 1.78 7.26
CA LEU A 130 12.78 2.57 6.77
C LEU A 130 12.96 2.90 5.28
N LYS A 131 14.14 3.42 4.91
CA LYS A 131 14.46 3.73 3.50
C LYS A 131 14.38 2.49 2.60
N CYS A 132 14.94 1.36 3.02
CA CYS A 132 14.88 0.11 2.26
C CYS A 132 13.43 -0.38 2.09
N ASN A 133 12.60 -0.20 3.11
CA ASN A 133 11.20 -0.59 3.10
C ASN A 133 10.34 0.32 2.23
N GLU A 134 10.61 1.63 2.23
CA GLU A 134 9.96 2.61 1.35
C GLU A 134 10.21 2.30 -0.13
N GLU A 135 11.46 2.05 -0.51
CA GLU A 135 11.81 1.70 -1.91
C GLU A 135 11.11 0.42 -2.38
N LYS A 136 10.96 -0.57 -1.49
CA LYS A 136 10.21 -1.80 -1.79
C LYS A 136 8.72 -1.53 -1.92
N ALA A 137 8.16 -0.73 -1.02
CA ALA A 137 6.74 -0.36 -1.04
C ALA A 137 6.39 0.42 -2.30
N GLU A 138 7.23 1.39 -2.71
CA GLU A 138 7.03 2.17 -3.94
C GLU A 138 6.97 1.29 -5.19
N LYS A 139 7.88 0.32 -5.32
CA LYS A 139 7.88 -0.64 -6.44
C LYS A 139 6.59 -1.47 -6.50
N ILE A 140 6.06 -1.88 -5.35
CA ILE A 140 4.81 -2.63 -5.27
C ILE A 140 3.63 -1.73 -5.64
N LEU A 141 3.58 -0.50 -5.09
CA LEU A 141 2.54 0.47 -5.37
C LEU A 141 2.48 0.82 -6.86
N TRP A 142 3.63 1.01 -7.51
CA TRP A 142 3.69 1.30 -8.95
C TRP A 142 3.12 0.15 -9.80
N ARG A 143 3.38 -1.11 -9.41
CA ARG A 143 2.80 -2.28 -10.07
C ARG A 143 1.29 -2.35 -9.88
N LEU A 144 0.81 -2.13 -8.65
CA LEU A 144 -0.62 -2.11 -8.33
C LEU A 144 -1.33 -0.97 -9.07
N GLU A 145 -0.73 0.21 -9.15
CA GLU A 145 -1.26 1.34 -9.90
C GLU A 145 -1.40 1.01 -11.39
N LYS A 146 -0.38 0.40 -11.99
CA LYS A 146 -0.43 -0.02 -13.40
C LYS A 146 -1.57 -1.02 -13.65
N LEU A 147 -1.76 -1.99 -12.75
CA LEU A 147 -2.87 -2.94 -12.83
C LEU A 147 -4.22 -2.25 -12.68
N MET A 148 -4.37 -1.31 -11.74
CA MET A 148 -5.58 -0.50 -11.56
C MET A 148 -5.93 0.28 -12.83
N ARG A 149 -4.95 0.94 -13.45
CA ARG A 149 -5.15 1.70 -14.70
C ARG A 149 -5.62 0.80 -15.83
N ILE A 150 -5.01 -0.39 -16.00
CA ILE A 150 -5.42 -1.37 -17.02
C ILE A 150 -6.83 -1.87 -16.76
N SER A 151 -7.15 -2.22 -15.51
CA SER A 151 -8.49 -2.68 -15.12
C SER A 151 -9.56 -1.63 -15.38
N TYR A 152 -9.26 -0.36 -15.10
CA TYR A 152 -10.19 0.76 -15.33
C TYR A 152 -10.37 1.09 -16.82
N ALA A 153 -9.28 1.05 -17.60
CA ALA A 153 -9.33 1.29 -19.04
C ALA A 153 -10.15 0.21 -19.76
N THR A 154 -9.90 -1.07 -19.43
CA THR A 154 -10.66 -2.21 -19.98
C THR A 154 -12.13 -2.16 -19.57
N PHE A 155 -12.42 -1.78 -18.33
CA PHE A 155 -13.78 -1.54 -17.85
C PHE A 155 -14.50 -0.46 -18.67
N SER A 156 -13.88 0.71 -18.83
CA SER A 156 -14.49 1.84 -19.53
C SER A 156 -14.75 1.50 -21.00
N LEU A 157 -13.81 0.78 -21.63
CA LEU A 157 -13.96 0.29 -23.00
C LEU A 157 -15.14 -0.69 -23.12
N ALA A 158 -15.25 -1.64 -22.19
CA ALA A 158 -16.35 -2.62 -22.17
C ALA A 158 -17.72 -1.94 -22.03
N ALA A 159 -17.83 -0.93 -21.17
CA ALA A 159 -19.06 -0.17 -20.98
C ALA A 159 -19.48 0.58 -22.25
N VAL A 160 -18.53 1.25 -22.92
CA VAL A 160 -18.79 1.99 -24.17
C VAL A 160 -19.25 1.06 -25.29
N ILE A 161 -18.55 -0.06 -25.51
CA ILE A 161 -18.91 -1.04 -26.54
C ILE A 161 -20.31 -1.62 -26.26
N SER A 162 -20.59 -1.94 -25.00
CA SER A 162 -21.90 -2.45 -24.58
C SER A 162 -23.03 -1.45 -24.85
N ALA A 163 -22.80 -0.15 -24.58
CA ALA A 163 -23.78 0.89 -24.86
C ALA A 163 -24.06 1.05 -26.36
N PHE A 164 -23.02 1.05 -27.20
CA PHE A 164 -23.17 1.09 -28.65
C PHE A 164 -23.93 -0.13 -29.18
N TYR A 165 -23.68 -1.32 -28.63
CA TYR A 165 -24.38 -2.53 -29.02
C TYR A 165 -25.89 -2.49 -28.69
N ILE A 166 -26.25 -1.93 -27.53
CA ILE A 166 -27.65 -1.78 -27.11
C ILE A 166 -28.38 -0.73 -27.95
N LEU A 167 -27.71 0.36 -28.35
CA LEU A 167 -28.32 1.41 -29.19
C LEU A 167 -28.42 1.01 -30.68
N GLY A 168 -27.57 0.08 -31.13
CA GLY A 168 -27.51 -0.35 -32.53
C GLY A 168 -28.45 -1.52 -32.88
N ASN A 169 -29.02 -2.20 -31.90
CA ASN A 169 -30.02 -3.27 -32.04
C ASN A 169 -31.41 -2.77 -31.61
#